data_AF-A0A9P8KZY6-F1
#
_entry.id   AF-A0A9P8KZY6-F1
#
_cell.length_a   1.000
_cell.length_b   1.000
_cell.length_c   1.000
_cell.angle_alpha   90.00
_cell.angle_beta   90.00
_cell.angle_gamma   90.00
#
_symmetry.space_group_name_H-M   'P 1'
#
loop_
_entity.id
_entity.type
_entity.pdbx_description
1 polymer ?
#
loop_
_entity_poly.entity_id
_entity_poly.type
_entity_poly.pdbx_seq_one_letter_code
_entity_poly.pdbx_strand_id
1 'polypeptide(L)'
;MATVGNAARQIRDRALRERSIRVLVSPTPISFAERRSVLQVLEQYGPVEFFKMTPGYYANFVSITREPSTAERLVASSPLTYKITEPVRSAVEDIYVADLNEPESFGTMQPTITGQQTSGTNSWSDGAGQGQDQGREAELKQGEREFKLEIFPAPDYNHRFAMAGSPLHGIWNDGYEQDQSFIATTLRQSLPKSIASEGLVHWMVSGMKTRGGRRMKRLQIKEWLPSYMKKGSTE
;
A
#
# COMPACT_ATOMS: atom_id res chain seq x y z
N MET A 1 -11.05 21.64 -26.61
CA MET A 1 -10.50 21.55 -25.24
C MET A 1 -10.71 20.18 -24.57
N ALA A 2 -11.85 19.49 -24.72
CA ALA A 2 -12.10 18.20 -24.04
C ALA A 2 -11.27 16.99 -24.56
N THR A 3 -10.77 17.05 -25.80
CA THR A 3 -10.01 15.96 -26.44
C THR A 3 -8.60 15.78 -25.85
N VAL A 4 -7.92 16.89 -25.56
CA VAL A 4 -6.56 16.89 -24.98
C VAL A 4 -6.53 16.26 -23.59
N GLY A 5 -7.56 16.49 -22.79
CA GLY A 5 -7.69 15.91 -21.45
C GLY A 5 -7.83 14.38 -21.44
N ASN A 6 -8.37 13.78 -22.50
CA ASN A 6 -8.53 12.33 -22.59
C ASN A 6 -7.23 11.64 -23.04
N ALA A 7 -6.46 12.25 -23.94
CA ALA A 7 -5.19 11.70 -24.41
C ALA A 7 -4.15 11.63 -23.27
N ALA A 8 -3.97 12.72 -22.51
CA ALA A 8 -3.07 12.73 -21.37
C ALA A 8 -3.44 11.69 -20.29
N ARG A 9 -4.73 11.41 -20.14
CA ARG A 9 -5.22 10.37 -19.21
C ARG A 9 -4.89 8.96 -19.69
N GLN A 10 -5.10 8.68 -20.98
CA GLN A 10 -4.79 7.38 -21.56
C GLN A 10 -3.29 7.05 -21.46
N ILE A 11 -2.43 8.04 -21.67
CA ILE A 11 -0.97 7.88 -21.53
C ILE A 11 -0.60 7.52 -20.09
N ARG A 12 -1.17 8.21 -19.09
CA ARG A 12 -0.92 7.90 -17.67
C ARG A 12 -1.43 6.52 -17.28
N ASP A 13 -2.65 6.16 -17.71
CA ASP A 13 -3.21 4.84 -17.43
C ASP A 13 -2.34 3.74 -18.05
N ARG A 14 -1.83 3.93 -19.27
CA ARG A 14 -0.91 2.99 -19.91
C ARG A 14 0.40 2.86 -19.15
N ALA A 15 1.04 3.97 -18.78
CA ALA A 15 2.29 3.97 -18.02
C ALA A 15 2.11 3.26 -16.65
N LEU A 16 0.96 3.45 -15.98
CA LEU A 16 0.64 2.74 -14.76
C LEU A 16 0.53 1.23 -14.98
N ARG A 17 -0.09 0.78 -16.06
CA ARG A 17 -0.26 -0.64 -16.36
C ARG A 17 1.06 -1.35 -16.63
N GLU A 18 1.97 -0.71 -17.35
CA GLU A 18 3.28 -1.27 -17.71
C GLU A 18 4.20 -1.48 -16.49
N ARG A 19 4.02 -0.66 -15.43
CA ARG A 19 4.84 -0.72 -14.21
C ARG A 19 4.18 -1.45 -13.03
N SER A 20 2.97 -1.98 -13.24
CA SER A 20 2.16 -2.60 -12.19
C SER A 20 2.32 -4.11 -12.15
N ILE A 21 2.58 -4.62 -10.96
CA ILE A 21 2.78 -6.05 -10.69
C ILE A 21 1.87 -6.51 -9.55
N ARG A 22 1.49 -7.78 -9.62
CA ARG A 22 0.82 -8.50 -8.55
C ARG A 22 1.83 -9.45 -7.91
N VAL A 23 1.88 -9.42 -6.59
CA VAL A 23 2.82 -10.23 -5.80
C VAL A 23 2.01 -11.14 -4.90
N LEU A 24 2.17 -12.44 -5.08
CA LEU A 24 1.58 -13.47 -4.24
C LEU A 24 2.68 -14.01 -3.32
N VAL A 25 2.40 -14.01 -2.02
CA VAL A 25 3.37 -14.36 -0.98
C VAL A 25 2.89 -15.61 -0.25
N SER A 26 3.77 -16.62 -0.16
CA SER A 26 3.54 -17.85 0.59
C SER A 26 4.73 -18.14 1.52
N PRO A 27 4.53 -18.34 2.83
CA PRO A 27 3.27 -18.29 3.57
C PRO A 27 2.72 -16.85 3.69
N THR A 28 1.46 -16.71 4.12
CA THR A 28 0.81 -15.38 4.15
C THR A 28 1.47 -14.46 5.17
N PRO A 29 1.90 -13.24 4.80
CA PRO A 29 2.55 -12.32 5.73
C PRO A 29 1.51 -11.62 6.62
N ILE A 30 1.48 -12.04 7.88
CA ILE A 30 0.53 -11.58 8.90
C ILE A 30 1.09 -10.35 9.61
N SER A 31 2.40 -10.31 9.89
CA SER A 31 3.05 -9.25 10.64
C SER A 31 3.44 -8.06 9.76
N PHE A 32 3.60 -6.89 10.37
CA PHE A 32 4.11 -5.71 9.66
C PHE A 32 5.56 -5.91 9.21
N ALA A 33 6.39 -6.55 10.05
CA ALA A 33 7.77 -6.86 9.72
C ALA A 33 7.87 -7.78 8.50
N GLU A 34 7.03 -8.82 8.44
CA GLU A 34 6.93 -9.72 7.28
C GLU A 34 6.54 -8.94 6.02
N ARG A 35 5.53 -8.08 6.09
CA ARG A 35 5.12 -7.26 4.93
C ARG A 35 6.20 -6.26 4.50
N ARG A 36 6.91 -5.66 5.46
CA ARG A 36 8.02 -4.73 5.16
C ARG A 36 9.18 -5.46 4.50
N SER A 37 9.47 -6.70 4.90
CA SER A 37 10.48 -7.53 4.26
C SER A 37 10.15 -7.83 2.79
N VAL A 38 8.88 -8.14 2.48
CA VAL A 38 8.41 -8.35 1.10
C VAL A 38 8.72 -7.11 0.28
N LEU A 39 8.39 -5.93 0.82
CA LEU A 39 8.68 -4.66 0.16
C LEU A 39 10.19 -4.44 -0.02
N GLN A 40 11.01 -4.74 0.99
CA GLN A 40 12.46 -4.61 0.87
C GLN A 40 13.05 -5.51 -0.22
N VAL A 41 12.54 -6.75 -0.36
CA VAL A 41 12.95 -7.66 -1.43
C VAL A 41 12.63 -7.07 -2.80
N LEU A 42 11.45 -6.47 -2.96
CA LEU A 42 11.08 -5.79 -4.21
C LEU A 42 11.97 -4.56 -4.45
N GLU A 43 12.29 -3.80 -3.39
CA GLU A 43 13.16 -2.61 -3.44
C GLU A 43 14.60 -2.95 -3.90
N GLN A 44 15.08 -4.18 -3.69
CA GLN A 44 16.39 -4.63 -4.19
C GLN A 44 16.49 -4.59 -5.73
N TYR A 45 15.37 -4.76 -6.44
CA TYR A 45 15.31 -4.70 -7.90
C TYR A 45 15.10 -3.28 -8.43
N GLY A 46 14.59 -2.39 -7.61
CA GLY A 46 14.42 -0.97 -7.91
C GLY A 46 13.36 -0.29 -7.04
N PRO A 47 13.26 1.04 -7.13
CA PRO A 47 12.35 1.81 -6.29
C PRO A 47 10.87 1.49 -6.56
N VAL A 48 10.14 1.22 -5.48
CA VAL A 48 8.70 0.94 -5.49
C VAL A 48 7.94 2.22 -5.11
N GLU A 49 6.98 2.64 -5.94
CA GLU A 49 6.15 3.83 -5.68
C GLU A 49 4.94 3.50 -4.81
N PHE A 50 4.40 2.30 -4.96
CA PHE A 50 3.21 1.87 -4.24
C PHE A 50 3.29 0.39 -3.89
N PHE A 51 2.88 0.06 -2.67
CA PHE A 51 2.74 -1.31 -2.21
C PHE A 51 1.52 -1.42 -1.31
N LYS A 52 0.55 -2.23 -1.73
CA LYS A 52 -0.71 -2.37 -0.99
C LYS A 52 -1.27 -3.78 -1.08
N MET A 53 -1.78 -4.26 0.04
CA MET A 53 -2.53 -5.50 0.12
C MET A 53 -3.89 -5.38 -0.58
N THR A 54 -4.25 -6.41 -1.35
CA THR A 54 -5.54 -6.50 -2.04
C THR A 54 -6.65 -6.76 -1.01
N PRO A 55 -7.78 -6.02 -1.03
CA PRO A 55 -8.87 -6.27 -0.09
C PRO A 55 -9.39 -7.70 -0.23
N GLY A 56 -9.55 -8.40 0.88
CA GLY A 56 -10.02 -9.80 0.93
C GLY A 56 -8.95 -10.87 0.70
N TYR A 57 -7.71 -10.51 0.34
CA TYR A 57 -6.64 -11.47 0.09
C TYR A 57 -5.32 -11.05 0.74
N TYR A 58 -5.02 -11.59 1.92
CA TYR A 58 -3.84 -11.22 2.72
C TYR A 58 -2.50 -11.69 2.13
N ALA A 59 -2.53 -12.68 1.24
CA ALA A 59 -1.37 -13.16 0.49
C ALA A 59 -1.08 -12.35 -0.78
N ASN A 60 -2.03 -11.51 -1.22
CA ASN A 60 -1.99 -10.84 -2.52
C ASN A 60 -1.73 -9.35 -2.37
N PHE A 61 -0.65 -8.89 -2.97
CA PHE A 61 -0.25 -7.49 -2.98
C PHE A 61 -0.26 -6.96 -4.40
N VAL A 62 -0.60 -5.68 -4.53
CA VAL A 62 -0.44 -4.91 -5.76
C VAL A 62 0.68 -3.92 -5.49
N SER A 63 1.68 -3.95 -6.36
CA SER A 63 2.81 -3.04 -6.32
C SER A 63 2.96 -2.29 -7.63
N ILE A 64 3.38 -1.04 -7.54
CA ILE A 64 3.66 -0.17 -8.68
C ILE A 64 5.12 0.22 -8.55
N THR A 65 5.92 -0.21 -9.52
CA THR A 65 7.34 0.17 -9.61
C THR A 65 7.48 1.57 -10.20
N ARG A 66 8.59 2.26 -9.91
CA ARG A 66 8.85 3.57 -10.51
C ARG A 66 9.12 3.48 -12.01
N GLU A 67 9.86 2.44 -12.42
CA GLU A 67 10.30 2.21 -13.79
C GLU A 67 9.68 0.91 -14.36
N PRO A 68 9.24 0.91 -15.63
CA PRO A 68 8.63 -0.28 -16.24
C PRO A 68 9.64 -1.43 -16.42
N SER A 69 10.91 -1.11 -16.67
CA SER A 69 12.00 -2.09 -16.75
C SER A 69 12.17 -2.90 -15.47
N THR A 70 11.95 -2.30 -14.29
CA THR A 70 11.98 -2.99 -13.00
C THR A 70 10.85 -4.00 -12.88
N ALA A 71 9.63 -3.65 -13.33
CA ALA A 71 8.50 -4.59 -13.34
C ALA A 71 8.79 -5.81 -14.23
N GLU A 72 9.32 -5.59 -15.43
CA GLU A 72 9.70 -6.68 -16.34
C GLU A 72 10.77 -7.60 -15.73
N ARG A 73 11.80 -7.03 -15.09
CA ARG A 73 12.84 -7.80 -14.40
C ARG A 73 12.29 -8.62 -13.24
N LEU A 74 11.40 -8.03 -12.43
CA LEU A 74 10.76 -8.72 -11.30
C LEU A 74 9.86 -9.88 -11.76
N VAL A 75 9.16 -9.70 -12.88
CA VAL A 75 8.37 -10.78 -13.48
C VAL A 75 9.30 -11.86 -14.04
N ALA A 76 10.41 -11.49 -14.68
CA ALA A 76 11.38 -12.45 -15.22
C ALA A 76 12.17 -13.20 -14.14
N SER A 77 12.40 -12.59 -12.97
CA SER A 77 13.07 -13.23 -11.83
C SER A 77 12.12 -14.04 -10.93
N SER A 78 10.82 -13.99 -11.22
CA SER A 78 9.80 -14.78 -10.52
C SER A 78 9.96 -16.28 -10.82
N PRO A 79 9.82 -17.17 -9.82
CA PRO A 79 9.53 -16.91 -8.41
C PRO A 79 10.78 -16.60 -7.56
N LEU A 80 10.63 -15.73 -6.57
CA LEU A 80 11.69 -15.35 -5.63
C LEU A 80 11.52 -16.03 -4.28
N THR A 81 12.58 -16.60 -3.75
CA THR A 81 12.59 -17.17 -2.39
C THR A 81 13.57 -16.40 -1.53
N TYR A 82 13.15 -15.99 -0.33
CA TYR A 82 14.03 -15.33 0.62
C TYR A 82 13.73 -15.74 2.06
N LYS A 83 14.76 -15.61 2.89
CA LYS A 83 14.69 -15.89 4.33
C LYS A 83 14.67 -14.57 5.10
N ILE A 84 13.71 -14.44 6.01
CA ILE A 84 13.67 -13.38 7.02
C ILE A 84 14.28 -13.97 8.28
N THR A 85 15.34 -13.34 8.77
CA THR A 85 15.75 -13.50 10.16
C THR A 85 15.05 -12.40 10.93
N GLU A 86 14.00 -12.73 11.68
CA GLU A 86 13.45 -11.78 12.63
C GLU A 86 14.46 -11.57 13.76
N PRO A 87 14.82 -10.32 14.12
CA PRO A 87 15.64 -10.11 15.29
C PRO A 87 14.85 -10.63 16.50
N VAL A 88 15.38 -11.67 17.14
CA VAL A 88 14.82 -12.23 18.37
C VAL A 88 14.75 -11.10 19.39
N ARG A 89 13.54 -10.63 19.69
CA ARG A 89 13.32 -9.78 20.86
C ARG A 89 13.59 -10.65 22.08
N SER A 90 14.73 -10.45 22.73
CA SER A 90 14.99 -11.00 24.05
C SER A 90 13.85 -10.56 24.97
N ALA A 91 13.10 -11.53 25.52
CA ALA A 91 11.92 -11.28 26.36
C ALA A 91 12.27 -10.74 27.77
N VAL A 92 13.45 -10.14 27.96
CA VAL A 92 14.01 -9.82 29.29
C VAL A 92 14.19 -8.31 29.53
N GLU A 93 13.92 -7.44 28.57
CA GLU A 93 13.97 -5.99 28.82
C GLU A 93 12.55 -5.44 28.97
N ASP A 94 12.10 -5.38 30.23
CA ASP A 94 10.94 -4.62 30.64
C ASP A 94 11.07 -3.18 30.12
N ILE A 95 10.19 -2.80 29.19
CA ILE A 95 10.12 -1.45 28.64
C ILE A 95 9.67 -0.51 29.75
N TYR A 96 10.62 0.09 30.47
CA TYR A 96 10.36 1.20 31.37
C TYR A 96 10.18 2.48 30.54
N VAL A 97 9.11 3.22 30.82
CA VAL A 97 8.72 4.49 30.13
C VAL A 97 9.83 5.57 30.17
N ALA A 98 10.91 5.36 30.94
CA ALA A 98 12.04 6.26 31.09
C ALA A 98 13.09 6.17 29.96
N ASP A 99 13.12 5.10 29.14
CA ASP A 99 14.15 4.92 28.08
C ASP A 99 13.79 5.54 26.72
N LEU A 100 12.66 6.26 26.63
CA LEU A 100 12.22 6.95 25.40
C LEU A 100 13.08 8.17 25.00
N ASN A 101 14.20 8.41 25.67
CA ASN A 101 15.06 9.57 25.44
C ASN A 101 16.31 9.29 24.60
N GLU A 102 16.56 8.05 24.20
CA GLU A 102 17.65 7.73 23.29
C GLU A 102 17.14 7.61 21.84
N PRO A 103 17.75 8.30 20.86
CA PRO A 103 17.41 8.09 19.46
C PRO A 103 17.95 6.73 19.03
N GLU A 104 17.21 5.66 19.29
CA GLU A 104 17.48 4.37 18.67
C GLU A 104 17.47 4.56 17.15
N SER A 105 18.66 4.49 16.57
CA SER A 105 18.86 4.57 15.14
C SER A 105 18.13 3.39 14.50
N PHE A 106 16.99 3.65 13.87
CA PHE A 106 16.23 2.68 13.07
C PHE A 106 17.03 2.06 11.91
N GLY A 107 18.32 2.41 11.74
CA GLY A 107 19.20 1.88 10.71
C GLY A 107 19.82 0.50 11.00
N THR A 108 19.90 0.06 12.26
CA THR A 108 20.58 -1.20 12.63
C THR A 108 19.70 -2.45 12.64
N MET A 109 18.38 -2.33 12.46
CA MET A 109 17.44 -3.46 12.35
C MET A 109 17.06 -3.78 10.90
N GLN A 110 17.95 -3.59 9.92
CA GLN A 110 17.68 -4.11 8.58
C GLN A 110 17.73 -5.65 8.62
N PRO A 111 16.62 -6.35 8.33
CA PRO A 111 16.68 -7.79 8.19
C PRO A 111 17.67 -8.13 7.06
N THR A 112 18.59 -9.04 7.34
CA THR A 112 19.54 -9.50 6.33
C THR A 112 18.81 -10.43 5.38
N ILE A 113 18.34 -9.88 4.27
CA ILE A 113 17.62 -10.62 3.24
C ILE A 113 18.65 -11.34 2.38
N THR A 114 18.88 -12.62 2.65
CA THR A 114 19.66 -13.48 1.75
C THR A 114 18.72 -14.06 0.70
N GLY A 115 18.63 -13.41 -0.45
CA GLY A 115 17.87 -13.93 -1.60
C GLY A 115 18.67 -15.04 -2.28
N GLN A 116 18.17 -16.27 -2.26
CA GLN A 116 18.77 -17.39 -3.00
C GLN A 116 17.90 -17.67 -4.23
N GLN A 117 18.38 -17.30 -5.42
CA GLN A 117 17.76 -17.69 -6.68
C GLN A 117 17.97 -19.19 -6.87
N THR A 118 16.97 -20.00 -6.55
CA THR A 118 16.99 -21.42 -6.90
C THR A 118 16.41 -21.56 -8.30
N SER A 119 17.26 -21.38 -9.32
CA SER A 119 16.92 -21.76 -10.69
C SER A 119 16.69 -23.27 -10.70
N GLY A 120 15.43 -23.68 -10.72
CA GLY A 120 15.02 -25.08 -10.85
C GLY A 120 15.51 -25.66 -12.17
N THR A 121 16.72 -26.20 -12.18
CA THR A 121 17.21 -27.09 -13.22
C THR A 121 16.77 -28.49 -12.83
N ASN A 122 15.70 -28.96 -13.46
CA ASN A 122 15.32 -30.37 -13.42
C ASN A 122 16.41 -31.19 -14.12
N SER A 123 17.44 -31.61 -13.38
CA SER A 123 18.27 -32.74 -13.80
C SER A 123 17.57 -34.02 -13.33
N TRP A 124 16.84 -34.64 -14.26
CA TRP A 124 16.41 -36.03 -14.12
C TRP A 124 17.64 -36.90 -13.87
N SER A 125 17.75 -37.39 -12.64
CA SER A 125 18.51 -38.59 -12.33
C SER A 125 17.49 -39.66 -11.99
N ASP A 126 17.32 -40.58 -12.93
CA ASP A 126 16.61 -41.82 -12.76
C ASP A 126 17.42 -42.72 -11.82
N GLY A 127 16.80 -43.21 -10.75
CA GLY A 127 17.45 -44.05 -9.76
C GLY A 127 16.51 -44.45 -8.64
N ALA A 128 15.76 -45.52 -8.87
CA ALA A 128 14.85 -46.14 -7.91
C ALA A 128 15.56 -46.69 -6.66
N GLY A 129 14.98 -46.49 -5.48
CA GLY A 129 15.37 -47.13 -4.22
C GLY A 129 14.39 -46.84 -3.09
N GLN A 130 13.74 -47.88 -2.57
CA GLN A 130 12.77 -47.90 -1.47
C GLN A 130 13.36 -47.42 -0.13
N GLY A 131 12.54 -46.80 0.73
CA GLY A 131 12.86 -46.67 2.17
C GLY A 131 12.11 -45.56 2.92
N GLN A 132 11.08 -45.96 3.68
CA GLN A 132 10.63 -45.47 5.00
C GLN A 132 10.73 -43.97 5.38
N ASP A 133 9.56 -43.39 5.63
CA ASP A 133 9.15 -42.65 6.84
C ASP A 133 10.24 -41.99 7.70
N GLN A 134 10.28 -40.63 7.71
CA GLN A 134 10.38 -39.77 8.91
C GLN A 134 10.67 -38.30 8.53
N GLY A 135 10.19 -37.41 9.39
CA GLY A 135 10.13 -35.95 9.22
C GLY A 135 11.38 -35.27 8.68
N ARG A 136 11.16 -34.38 7.72
CA ARG A 136 12.08 -33.31 7.37
C ARG A 136 11.31 -31.99 7.40
N GLU A 137 10.79 -31.67 8.58
CA GLU A 137 10.63 -30.29 8.96
C GLU A 137 12.04 -29.71 8.97
N ALA A 138 12.33 -28.82 8.02
CA ALA A 138 13.54 -28.04 8.04
C ALA A 138 13.57 -27.33 9.40
N GLU A 139 14.53 -27.72 10.24
CA GLU A 139 14.82 -27.09 11.53
C GLU A 139 15.30 -25.66 11.27
N LEU A 140 14.33 -24.78 10.98
CA LEU A 140 14.52 -23.34 10.97
C LEU A 140 14.78 -22.96 12.41
N LYS A 141 15.97 -22.43 12.68
CA LYS A 141 16.30 -21.84 13.98
C LYS A 141 15.16 -20.89 14.37
N GLN A 142 14.68 -20.96 15.61
CA GLN A 142 13.60 -20.11 16.12
C GLN A 142 13.83 -18.65 15.69
N GLY A 143 13.02 -18.15 14.75
CA GLY A 143 13.12 -16.79 14.20
C GLY A 143 13.44 -16.69 12.69
N GLU A 144 13.77 -17.78 12.01
CA GLU A 144 13.96 -17.77 10.54
C GLU A 144 12.66 -18.21 9.82
N ARG A 145 12.11 -17.34 8.97
CA ARG A 145 10.95 -17.65 8.13
C ARG A 145 11.29 -17.50 6.65
N GLU A 146 11.00 -18.53 5.87
CA GLU A 146 11.18 -18.51 4.41
C GLU A 146 9.88 -18.09 3.72
N PHE A 147 9.99 -17.16 2.77
CA PHE A 147 8.88 -16.69 1.95
C PHE A 147 9.18 -16.89 0.48
N LYS A 148 8.20 -17.41 -0.24
CA LYS A 148 8.17 -17.52 -1.69
C LYS A 148 7.25 -16.45 -2.26
N LEU A 149 7.77 -15.67 -3.19
CA LEU A 149 7.11 -14.60 -3.91
C LEU A 149 6.91 -15.01 -5.35
N GLU A 150 5.64 -15.06 -5.76
CA GLU A 150 5.25 -15.25 -7.15
C GLU A 150 4.77 -13.90 -7.68
N ILE A 151 5.53 -13.37 -8.64
CA ILE A 151 5.29 -12.05 -9.23
C ILE A 151 4.70 -12.24 -10.63
N PHE A 152 3.61 -11.52 -10.88
CA PHE A 152 2.89 -11.52 -12.15
C PHE A 152 2.66 -10.09 -12.65
N PRO A 153 2.61 -9.85 -13.96
CA PRO A 153 2.21 -8.56 -14.49
C PRO A 153 0.73 -8.28 -14.16
N ALA A 154 0.39 -7.03 -13.84
CA ALA A 154 -0.99 -6.62 -13.50
C ALA A 154 -1.50 -5.47 -14.40
N PRO A 155 -1.51 -5.65 -15.74
CA PRO A 155 -1.91 -4.59 -16.67
C PRO A 155 -3.41 -4.30 -16.67
N ASP A 156 -4.22 -5.20 -16.12
CA ASP A 156 -5.67 -5.11 -16.01
C ASP A 156 -6.13 -4.46 -14.69
N TYR A 157 -5.21 -4.22 -13.75
CA TYR A 157 -5.56 -3.64 -12.47
C TYR A 157 -6.16 -2.24 -12.62
N ASN A 158 -7.38 -2.07 -12.10
CA ASN A 158 -8.11 -0.81 -12.20
C ASN A 158 -7.64 0.19 -11.13
N HIS A 159 -6.51 0.83 -11.40
CA HIS A 159 -5.94 1.87 -10.53
C HIS A 159 -6.93 2.99 -10.23
N ARG A 160 -7.78 3.35 -11.20
CA ARG A 160 -8.77 4.42 -11.02
C ARG A 160 -9.80 4.05 -9.96
N PHE A 161 -10.33 2.84 -10.03
CA PHE A 161 -11.30 2.37 -9.04
C PHE A 161 -10.65 2.22 -7.65
N ALA A 162 -9.44 1.67 -7.60
CA ALA A 162 -8.68 1.54 -6.37
C ALA A 162 -8.35 2.89 -5.73
N MET A 163 -8.00 3.91 -6.52
CA MET A 163 -7.76 5.26 -6.05
C MET A 163 -9.06 5.96 -5.66
N ALA A 164 -10.15 5.81 -6.41
CA ALA A 164 -11.43 6.45 -6.13
C ALA A 164 -12.03 6.09 -4.75
N GLY A 165 -11.67 4.92 -4.22
CA GLY A 165 -12.05 4.50 -2.87
C GLY A 165 -11.16 5.05 -1.74
N SER A 166 -10.01 5.64 -2.08
CA SER A 166 -9.05 6.17 -1.10
C SER A 166 -9.57 7.47 -0.49
N PRO A 167 -9.47 7.65 0.85
CA PRO A 167 -9.83 8.92 1.49
C PRO A 167 -8.91 10.07 1.08
N LEU A 168 -7.71 9.76 0.60
CA LEU A 168 -6.75 10.75 0.07
C LEU A 168 -7.05 11.15 -1.37
N HIS A 169 -8.01 10.48 -2.03
CA HIS A 169 -8.34 10.74 -3.42
C HIS A 169 -9.61 11.57 -3.55
N GLY A 170 -9.47 12.79 -4.03
CA GLY A 170 -10.57 13.71 -4.27
C GLY A 170 -10.44 14.98 -3.46
N ILE A 171 -11.51 15.76 -3.45
CA ILE A 171 -11.60 16.98 -2.64
C ILE A 171 -11.78 16.53 -1.19
N TRP A 172 -11.07 17.18 -0.27
CA TRP A 172 -11.23 16.99 1.16
C TRP A 172 -12.72 17.13 1.54
N ASN A 173 -13.25 16.20 2.34
CA ASN A 173 -14.70 16.13 2.56
C ASN A 173 -15.19 17.30 3.41
N ASP A 174 -16.20 18.07 2.97
CA ASP A 174 -16.72 19.23 3.73
C ASP A 174 -17.25 18.90 5.16
N GLY A 175 -17.38 17.62 5.51
CA GLY A 175 -17.82 17.18 6.83
C GLY A 175 -16.80 17.37 7.95
N TYR A 176 -15.54 17.73 7.67
CA TYR A 176 -14.55 18.00 8.71
C TYR A 176 -14.95 19.18 9.62
N GLU A 177 -15.68 20.16 9.08
CA GLU A 177 -16.14 21.34 9.85
C GLU A 177 -17.05 20.93 11.01
N GLN A 178 -17.72 19.78 10.89
CA GLN A 178 -18.64 19.22 11.86
C GLN A 178 -17.96 18.28 12.86
N ASP A 179 -16.65 18.01 12.71
CA ASP A 179 -15.92 17.14 13.62
C ASP A 179 -15.67 17.84 14.97
N GLN A 180 -16.29 17.29 16.01
CA GLN A 180 -16.09 17.68 17.41
C GLN A 180 -15.38 16.60 18.22
N SER A 181 -14.60 15.72 17.56
CA SER A 181 -13.80 14.72 18.25
C SER A 181 -12.85 15.34 19.27
N PHE A 182 -12.59 14.61 20.37
CA PHE A 182 -11.65 15.03 21.41
C PHE A 182 -10.28 15.42 20.84
N ILE A 183 -9.82 14.69 19.83
CA ILE A 183 -8.54 14.93 19.18
C ILE A 183 -8.55 16.26 18.43
N ALA A 184 -9.62 16.55 17.68
CA ALA A 184 -9.76 17.81 16.97
C ALA A 184 -9.81 19.00 17.95
N THR A 185 -10.50 18.89 19.08
CA THR A 185 -10.56 19.97 20.08
C THR A 185 -9.21 20.18 20.77
N THR A 186 -8.49 19.12 21.12
CA THR A 186 -7.12 19.22 21.66
C THR A 186 -6.14 19.82 20.66
N LEU A 187 -6.23 19.43 19.38
CA LEU A 187 -5.38 20.01 18.32
C LEU A 187 -5.70 21.48 18.07
N ARG A 188 -6.97 21.87 18.10
CA ARG A 188 -7.37 23.30 17.99
C ARG A 188 -6.74 24.16 19.09
N GLN A 189 -6.58 23.61 20.29
CA GLN A 189 -5.99 24.32 21.42
C GLN A 189 -4.47 24.44 21.34
N SER A 190 -3.80 23.46 20.72
CA SER A 190 -2.34 23.39 20.66
C SER A 190 -1.74 23.99 19.39
N LEU A 191 -2.52 24.09 18.30
CA LEU A 191 -2.02 24.59 17.02
C LEU A 191 -2.02 26.12 16.93
N PRO A 192 -0.98 26.73 16.35
CA PRO A 192 -0.96 28.17 16.07
C PRO A 192 -2.00 28.50 15.00
N LYS A 193 -2.68 29.65 15.15
CA LYS A 193 -3.66 30.14 14.17
C LYS A 193 -2.95 30.44 12.85
N SER A 194 -3.10 29.54 11.88
CA SER A 194 -2.48 29.63 10.56
C SER A 194 -3.44 29.11 9.50
N ILE A 195 -3.18 29.41 8.23
CA ILE A 195 -4.01 28.88 7.13
C ILE A 195 -4.02 27.35 7.10
N ALA A 196 -2.96 26.69 7.58
CA ALA A 196 -2.88 25.23 7.63
C ALA A 196 -3.50 24.62 8.89
N SER A 197 -3.78 25.40 9.94
CA SER A 197 -4.21 24.85 11.23
C SER A 197 -5.56 24.14 11.13
N GLU A 198 -6.49 24.64 10.32
CA GLU A 198 -7.80 23.97 10.14
C GLU A 198 -7.65 22.58 9.52
N GLY A 199 -6.78 22.42 8.54
CA GLY A 199 -6.48 21.12 7.94
C GLY A 199 -5.80 20.17 8.94
N LEU A 200 -4.86 20.69 9.73
CA LEU A 200 -4.14 19.92 10.75
C LEU A 200 -4.99 19.54 11.94
N VAL A 201 -6.02 20.30 12.28
CA VAL A 201 -6.99 19.91 13.31
C VAL A 201 -7.73 18.65 12.91
N HIS A 202 -8.15 18.57 11.65
CA HIS A 202 -9.04 17.53 11.15
C HIS A 202 -8.33 16.42 10.36
N TRP A 203 -6.99 16.38 10.44
CA TRP A 203 -6.17 15.44 9.66
C TRP A 203 -6.50 13.96 9.90
N MET A 204 -7.06 13.63 11.08
CA MET A 204 -7.47 12.27 11.45
C MET A 204 -8.88 11.89 10.95
N VAL A 205 -9.66 12.82 10.41
CA VAL A 205 -11.01 12.58 9.86
C VAL A 205 -10.91 12.01 8.45
N SER A 206 -10.30 10.83 8.36
CA SER A 206 -10.16 10.09 7.11
C SER A 206 -11.34 9.12 6.97
N GLY A 207 -12.18 9.30 5.95
CA GLY A 207 -13.20 8.30 5.59
C GLY A 207 -14.67 8.71 5.72
N MET A 208 -15.00 9.95 6.10
CA MET A 208 -16.38 10.44 6.03
C MET A 208 -16.80 10.69 4.57
N LYS A 209 -17.23 9.63 3.89
CA LYS A 209 -17.80 9.75 2.54
C LYS A 209 -19.16 10.46 2.65
N THR A 210 -19.23 11.73 2.26
CA THR A 210 -20.53 12.36 1.98
C THR A 210 -21.08 11.80 0.67
N ARG A 211 -21.60 10.57 0.70
CA ARG A 211 -22.28 9.94 -0.44
C ARG A 211 -23.62 10.65 -0.66
N GLY A 212 -23.56 11.81 -1.30
CA GLY A 212 -24.72 12.64 -1.59
C GLY A 212 -24.39 14.11 -1.85
N GLY A 213 -23.34 14.63 -1.19
CA GLY A 213 -23.00 16.07 -1.23
C GLY A 213 -22.68 16.59 -2.63
N ARG A 214 -21.92 15.85 -3.44
CA ARG A 214 -21.57 16.28 -4.81
C ARG A 214 -22.77 16.38 -5.75
N ARG A 215 -23.72 15.44 -5.68
CA ARG A 215 -24.92 15.49 -6.52
C ARG A 215 -25.82 16.64 -6.07
N MET A 216 -25.96 16.83 -4.76
CA MET A 216 -26.74 17.94 -4.18
C MET A 216 -26.14 19.30 -4.56
N LYS A 217 -24.84 19.52 -4.36
CA LYS A 217 -24.13 20.74 -4.76
C LYS A 217 -24.27 21.03 -6.26
N ARG A 218 -24.16 19.99 -7.11
CA ARG A 218 -24.37 20.15 -8.56
C ARG A 218 -25.78 20.60 -8.91
N LEU A 219 -26.80 20.12 -8.18
CA LEU A 219 -28.18 20.55 -8.38
C LEU A 219 -28.39 21.99 -7.88
N GLN A 220 -27.87 22.33 -6.70
CA GLN A 220 -27.89 23.71 -6.18
C GLN A 220 -27.23 24.71 -7.14
N ILE A 221 -26.02 24.40 -7.64
CA ILE A 221 -25.34 25.27 -8.62
C ILE A 221 -26.15 25.38 -9.92
N LYS A 222 -26.84 24.31 -10.34
CA LYS A 222 -27.70 24.34 -11.53
C LYS A 222 -28.89 25.28 -11.36
N GLU A 223 -29.46 25.35 -10.15
CA GLU A 223 -30.55 26.28 -9.83
C GLU A 223 -30.09 27.74 -9.86
N TRP A 224 -28.80 28.01 -9.63
CA TRP A 224 -28.20 29.35 -9.64
C TRP A 224 -27.79 29.81 -11.05
N LEU A 225 -27.98 28.98 -12.07
CA LEU A 225 -27.70 29.37 -13.45
C LEU A 225 -28.78 30.34 -13.95
N PRO A 226 -28.39 31.45 -14.63
CA PRO A 226 -29.34 32.44 -15.14
C PRO A 226 -30.43 31.86 -16.05
N SER A 227 -30.17 30.71 -16.69
CA SER A 227 -31.14 30.01 -17.54
C SER A 227 -32.33 29.42 -16.79
N TYR A 228 -32.23 29.24 -15.47
CA TYR A 228 -33.27 28.64 -14.62
C TYR A 228 -33.81 29.59 -13.55
N MET A 229 -33.31 30.83 -13.48
CA MET A 229 -33.91 31.86 -12.65
C MET A 229 -35.32 32.14 -13.18
N LYS A 230 -36.36 31.76 -12.41
CA LYS A 230 -37.74 32.19 -12.68
C LYS A 230 -37.71 33.72 -12.80
N LYS A 231 -38.01 34.23 -14.00
CA LYS A 231 -38.25 35.67 -14.19
C LYS A 231 -39.35 36.05 -13.22
N GLY A 232 -39.03 36.92 -12.26
CA GLY A 232 -40.01 37.46 -11.33
C GLY A 232 -41.18 38.02 -12.14
N SER A 233 -42.36 37.49 -11.85
CA SER A 233 -43.63 38.06 -12.27
C SER A 233 -43.71 39.48 -11.70
N THR A 234 -43.50 40.47 -12.54
CA THR A 234 -43.92 41.85 -12.28
C THR A 234 -45.42 41.92 -12.55
N GLU A 235 -46.21 41.97 -11.47
CA GLU A 235 -47.52 42.62 -11.43
C GLU A 235 -47.54 43.53 -10.19
#